data_AF-A0A381YWU9-F1
#
_entry.id   AF-A0A381YWU9-F1
#
_cell.length_a   1.000
_cell.length_b   1.000
_cell.length_c   1.000
_cell.angle_alpha   90.00
_cell.angle_beta   90.00
_cell.angle_gamma   90.00
#
_symmetry.space_group_name_H-M   'P 1'
#
loop_
_entity.id
_entity.type
_entity.pdbx_description
1 polymer ?
#
loop_
_entity_poly.entity_id
_entity_poly.type
_entity_poly.pdbx_seq_one_letter_code
_entity_poly.pdbx_strand_id
1 'polypeptide(L)'
;QAVTYGQNRTITDVRIHHDGGSTDVALGEPSHSSGQVVPLGFSSTSFLDIEIMATSEGDPKWYFGYSGVGFAEVGVSGVSSDETIALPTDLTDLLDADHGQELAVLLTRLRSDPLDPVRTDGEEYLDRTLVLPWDRTFALSGESRLSAHASPETIAALLGADAWPMTASATSSLAGSVRSSAVSAIDGDDDSSWQPALGGQNGQEITLSFLEPQRVGPLTLRFRDDGNHSVPTVVAISGDQATLGTYHFEPLPPPTDGERRLEVDLPDVEVSELSIRIDVVQQKVTMDWYSGLPVELPFGLIDIEGLPVPPINRLLPVSCLDDLILLDGESVPVRMTGSVDDALERTAIAIEACGPALQLDAGEHHLEVAPGRSTGIDIDRLVVRSVGSGASPASDSLPTVRVVDWSKTSRDLVAAASPSPFWLVLGESFSDGWRLSSDAIEVPAAPVLVDGYANGWLIDPAGHEGELSLHLEWTPQRIVRIGLLVSLLAVFLCLALARRGRRDEGTGEAAVHLVDPRGGLAVTGNRTAAMVGVVFAVGAWSNLPAWPMAAPLLGVAMGLVLAGRCWRRILPLLATVLMATAALMVVIDQVRFRYPRDFIWPTFFDQYHVIGVLAVLCTLAEAIRTLLARRAVRPAGHPPERQ
;
A
#
# COMPACT_ATOMS: atom_id res chain seq x y z
N GLN A 1 12.93 -16.08 14.58
CA GLN A 1 11.64 -15.36 14.43
C GLN A 1 11.95 -14.03 13.77
N ALA A 2 11.02 -13.51 12.98
CA ALA A 2 11.18 -12.16 12.43
C ALA A 2 11.11 -11.14 13.58
N VAL A 3 12.15 -10.32 13.71
CA VAL A 3 12.19 -9.22 14.68
C VAL A 3 12.30 -7.91 13.92
N THR A 4 11.31 -7.05 14.09
CA THR A 4 11.22 -5.77 13.37
C THR A 4 11.32 -4.60 14.36
N TYR A 5 11.64 -3.41 13.84
CA TYR A 5 11.61 -2.18 14.64
C TYR A 5 10.24 -2.01 15.32
N GLY A 6 10.25 -1.76 16.64
CA GLY A 6 9.03 -1.59 17.43
C GLY A 6 8.21 -2.87 17.65
N GLN A 7 8.76 -4.06 17.36
CA GLN A 7 8.05 -5.33 17.61
C GLN A 7 7.73 -5.51 19.10
N ASN A 8 6.45 -5.74 19.41
CA ASN A 8 5.97 -5.92 20.78
C ASN A 8 5.24 -7.25 21.02
N ARG A 9 5.32 -8.17 20.07
CA ARG A 9 4.72 -9.50 20.15
C ARG A 9 5.63 -10.52 19.50
N THR A 10 5.76 -11.69 20.13
CA THR A 10 6.56 -12.81 19.61
C THR A 10 5.79 -14.12 19.69
N ILE A 11 6.21 -15.11 18.90
CA ILE A 11 5.70 -16.47 18.94
C ILE A 11 6.29 -17.17 20.16
N THR A 12 5.46 -17.82 20.98
CA THR A 12 5.92 -18.56 22.16
C THR A 12 5.80 -20.06 21.98
N ASP A 13 4.81 -20.51 21.20
CA ASP A 13 4.52 -21.94 21.03
C ASP A 13 4.15 -22.22 19.58
N VAL A 14 4.73 -23.29 19.04
CA VAL A 14 4.41 -23.80 17.71
C VAL A 14 4.11 -25.29 17.78
N ARG A 15 3.28 -25.76 16.85
CA ARG A 15 3.06 -27.19 16.58
C ARG A 15 3.54 -27.50 15.19
N ILE A 16 4.43 -28.47 15.07
CA ILE A 16 4.99 -28.92 13.80
C ILE A 16 4.36 -30.25 13.43
N HIS A 17 3.53 -30.28 12.38
CA HIS A 17 2.89 -31.48 11.86
C HIS A 17 3.79 -32.17 10.83
N HIS A 18 3.81 -33.50 10.84
CA HIS A 18 4.61 -34.36 9.97
C HIS A 18 3.91 -35.72 9.78
N ASP A 19 4.42 -36.60 8.91
CA ASP A 19 3.79 -37.91 8.62
C ASP A 19 3.55 -38.77 9.88
N GLY A 20 4.39 -38.60 10.89
CA GLY A 20 4.35 -39.35 12.15
C GLY A 20 3.45 -38.76 13.24
N GLY A 21 2.76 -37.64 12.98
CA GLY A 21 1.94 -36.92 13.96
C GLY A 21 2.32 -35.44 14.07
N SER A 22 2.45 -34.94 15.29
CA SER A 22 2.84 -33.55 15.55
C SER A 22 3.78 -33.43 16.73
N THR A 23 4.68 -32.46 16.68
CA THR A 23 5.60 -32.11 17.77
C THR A 23 5.30 -30.69 18.25
N ASP A 24 4.96 -30.55 19.54
CA ASP A 24 4.73 -29.26 20.18
C ASP A 24 6.05 -28.70 20.72
N VAL A 25 6.31 -27.42 20.45
CA VAL A 25 7.59 -26.78 20.75
C VAL A 25 7.34 -25.41 21.38
N ALA A 26 7.89 -25.22 22.57
CA ALA A 26 8.04 -23.91 23.16
C ALA A 26 9.27 -23.21 22.58
N LEU A 27 9.07 -22.01 22.04
CA LEU A 27 10.13 -21.15 21.52
C LEU A 27 10.69 -20.29 22.67
N GLY A 28 12.00 -20.37 22.87
CA GLY A 28 12.73 -19.58 23.86
C GLY A 28 13.44 -18.37 23.26
N GLU A 29 14.21 -17.67 24.10
CA GLU A 29 15.01 -16.50 23.70
C GLU A 29 15.89 -16.70 22.46
N PRO A 30 16.56 -17.86 22.23
CA PRO A 30 17.37 -18.06 21.01
C PRO A 30 16.57 -17.92 19.72
N SER A 31 15.25 -18.22 19.76
CA SER A 31 14.39 -18.06 18.60
C SER A 31 14.22 -16.59 18.18
N HIS A 32 14.56 -15.61 19.03
CA HIS A 32 14.51 -14.18 18.71
C HIS A 32 15.81 -13.65 18.07
N SER A 33 16.87 -14.45 18.05
CA SER A 33 18.18 -14.05 17.50
C SER A 33 18.69 -15.07 16.49
N SER A 34 19.60 -15.97 16.88
CA SER A 34 20.27 -16.93 16.00
C SER A 34 19.38 -18.07 15.51
N GLY A 35 18.14 -18.15 15.98
CA GLY A 35 17.21 -19.24 15.69
C GLY A 35 17.27 -20.36 16.73
N GLN A 36 16.25 -21.23 16.70
CA GLN A 36 16.13 -22.36 17.60
C GLN A 36 16.03 -23.66 16.79
N VAL A 37 16.98 -24.58 17.03
CA VAL A 37 16.97 -25.91 16.41
C VAL A 37 15.97 -26.80 17.15
N VAL A 38 15.07 -27.44 16.40
CA VAL A 38 14.03 -28.31 16.94
C VAL A 38 14.25 -29.76 16.51
N PRO A 39 14.52 -30.70 17.44
CA PRO A 39 14.57 -32.12 17.11
C PRO A 39 13.16 -32.70 16.96
N LEU A 40 12.80 -33.13 15.74
CA LEU A 40 11.45 -33.62 15.44
C LEU A 40 11.23 -35.12 15.73
N GLY A 41 12.30 -35.86 16.05
CA GLY A 41 12.20 -37.24 16.56
C GLY A 41 11.73 -38.30 15.54
N PHE A 42 11.70 -37.99 14.24
CA PHE A 42 11.39 -38.94 13.17
C PHE A 42 12.56 -39.10 12.20
N SER A 43 12.58 -40.20 11.42
CA SER A 43 13.63 -40.49 10.44
C SER A 43 13.33 -40.02 9.02
N SER A 44 12.05 -39.84 8.66
CA SER A 44 11.60 -39.34 7.36
C SER A 44 10.22 -38.71 7.46
N THR A 45 9.96 -37.68 6.66
CA THR A 45 8.63 -37.10 6.45
C THR A 45 8.54 -36.56 5.01
N SER A 46 7.33 -36.52 4.44
CA SER A 46 7.04 -35.92 3.13
C SER A 46 6.60 -34.46 3.21
N PHE A 47 6.21 -33.98 4.40
CA PHE A 47 5.83 -32.60 4.64
C PHE A 47 6.19 -32.14 6.05
N LEU A 48 6.26 -30.82 6.22
CA LEU A 48 6.27 -30.12 7.50
C LEU A 48 5.27 -28.98 7.42
N ASP A 49 4.38 -28.88 8.41
CA ASP A 49 3.45 -27.76 8.56
C ASP A 49 3.64 -27.15 9.96
N ILE A 50 3.86 -25.85 10.03
CA ILE A 50 4.19 -25.14 11.26
C ILE A 50 3.01 -24.24 11.64
N GLU A 51 2.29 -24.68 12.67
CA GLU A 51 1.15 -23.96 13.23
C GLU A 51 1.60 -23.10 14.42
N ILE A 52 1.29 -21.79 14.38
CA ILE A 52 1.53 -20.89 15.51
C ILE A 52 0.42 -21.11 16.55
N MET A 53 0.78 -21.66 17.70
CA MET A 53 -0.18 -22.02 18.75
C MET A 53 -0.42 -20.90 19.74
N ALA A 54 0.62 -20.11 20.06
CA ALA A 54 0.51 -19.00 21.01
C ALA A 54 1.53 -17.88 20.75
N THR A 55 1.21 -16.70 21.26
CA THR A 55 2.09 -15.52 21.26
C THR A 55 2.18 -14.91 22.65
N SER A 56 3.18 -14.06 22.88
CA SER A 56 3.48 -13.44 24.18
C SER A 56 2.30 -12.69 24.82
N GLU A 57 1.35 -12.22 24.00
CA GLU A 57 0.19 -11.41 24.41
C GLU A 57 -1.12 -12.21 24.52
N GLY A 58 -1.07 -13.54 24.35
CA GLY A 58 -2.25 -14.41 24.38
C GLY A 58 -3.15 -14.24 23.16
N ASP A 59 -4.48 -14.27 23.38
CA ASP A 59 -5.52 -14.14 22.34
C ASP A 59 -6.38 -12.89 22.57
N PRO A 60 -5.87 -11.69 22.24
CA PRO A 60 -6.61 -10.46 22.42
C PRO A 60 -7.78 -10.40 21.43
N LYS A 61 -8.91 -9.80 21.86
CA LYS A 61 -10.09 -9.60 21.00
C LYS A 61 -9.78 -8.78 19.74
N TRP A 62 -8.76 -7.93 19.81
CA TRP A 62 -8.28 -7.10 18.70
C TRP A 62 -6.76 -6.97 18.76
N TYR A 63 -6.11 -6.91 17.59
CA TYR A 63 -4.65 -6.82 17.47
C TYR A 63 -4.14 -5.38 17.20
N PHE A 64 -4.94 -4.35 17.51
CA PHE A 64 -4.51 -2.95 17.32
C PHE A 64 -3.33 -2.61 18.24
N GLY A 65 -2.31 -1.99 17.68
CA GLY A 65 -1.08 -1.67 18.40
C GLY A 65 -0.18 -2.89 18.67
N TYR A 66 -0.57 -4.09 18.23
CA TYR A 66 0.26 -5.28 18.31
C TYR A 66 0.90 -5.58 16.96
N SER A 67 2.19 -5.90 16.97
CA SER A 67 2.93 -6.29 15.78
C SER A 67 2.45 -7.65 15.26
N GLY A 68 2.53 -7.84 13.94
CA GLY A 68 2.45 -9.18 13.35
C GLY A 68 3.60 -10.06 13.84
N VAL A 69 3.40 -11.38 13.79
CA VAL A 69 4.42 -12.37 14.14
C VAL A 69 4.68 -13.28 12.94
N GLY A 70 5.91 -13.79 12.82
CA GLY A 70 6.29 -14.67 11.72
C GLY A 70 7.70 -15.24 11.88
N PHE A 71 8.08 -16.09 10.94
CA PHE A 71 9.42 -16.64 10.82
C PHE A 71 10.23 -15.79 9.85
N ALA A 72 11.49 -15.50 10.22
CA ALA A 72 12.43 -14.88 9.29
C ALA A 72 13.00 -15.91 8.31
N GLU A 73 13.25 -17.12 8.81
CA GLU A 73 13.87 -18.22 8.08
C GLU A 73 13.35 -19.54 8.67
N VAL A 74 13.18 -20.56 7.82
CA VAL A 74 12.85 -21.94 8.23
C VAL A 74 13.74 -22.91 7.45
N GLY A 75 14.87 -23.29 8.05
CA GLY A 75 15.79 -24.27 7.46
C GLY A 75 15.51 -25.70 7.94
N VAL A 76 15.62 -26.67 7.03
CA VAL A 76 15.60 -28.11 7.35
C VAL A 76 16.96 -28.70 7.00
N SER A 77 17.64 -29.29 7.99
CA SER A 77 18.98 -29.84 7.77
C SER A 77 19.00 -30.91 6.68
N GLY A 78 19.88 -30.75 5.69
CA GLY A 78 20.02 -31.67 4.56
C GLY A 78 19.01 -31.42 3.42
N VAL A 79 18.18 -30.40 3.54
CA VAL A 79 17.30 -29.92 2.47
C VAL A 79 17.75 -28.51 2.08
N SER A 80 17.98 -28.30 0.79
CA SER A 80 18.11 -26.98 0.19
C SER A 80 16.95 -26.78 -0.77
N SER A 81 16.47 -25.55 -0.88
CA SER A 81 15.47 -25.14 -1.85
C SER A 81 16.04 -23.99 -2.66
N ASP A 82 15.93 -24.10 -3.97
CA ASP A 82 16.19 -22.99 -4.88
C ASP A 82 14.83 -22.41 -5.26
N GLU A 83 14.61 -21.13 -4.96
CA GLU A 83 13.37 -20.42 -5.27
C GLU A 83 13.62 -19.47 -6.43
N THR A 84 12.98 -19.75 -7.57
CA THR A 84 13.08 -18.93 -8.78
C THR A 84 11.71 -18.51 -9.27
N ILE A 85 11.61 -17.33 -9.87
CA ILE A 85 10.38 -16.86 -10.49
C ILE A 85 10.37 -17.24 -11.97
N ALA A 86 9.53 -18.21 -12.32
CA ALA A 86 9.29 -18.60 -13.71
C ALA A 86 8.50 -17.51 -14.47
N LEU A 87 9.00 -17.11 -15.63
CA LEU A 87 8.33 -16.15 -16.50
C LEU A 87 7.15 -16.80 -17.26
N PRO A 88 6.09 -16.03 -17.56
CA PRO A 88 4.96 -16.54 -18.33
C PRO A 88 5.36 -16.83 -19.78
N THR A 89 4.86 -17.94 -20.33
CA THR A 89 5.09 -18.37 -21.73
C THR A 89 3.87 -18.19 -22.63
N ASP A 90 2.70 -17.79 -22.08
CA ASP A 90 1.43 -17.76 -22.84
C ASP A 90 1.53 -16.96 -24.15
N LEU A 91 2.23 -15.81 -24.14
CA LEU A 91 2.39 -14.99 -25.34
C LEU A 91 3.28 -15.68 -26.38
N THR A 92 4.36 -16.33 -25.96
CA THR A 92 5.27 -17.03 -26.86
C THR A 92 4.66 -18.32 -27.38
N ASP A 93 3.85 -19.00 -26.58
CA ASP A 93 3.13 -20.22 -26.96
C ASP A 93 2.03 -19.96 -28.00
N LEU A 94 1.52 -18.71 -28.08
CA LEU A 94 0.59 -18.26 -29.12
C LEU A 94 1.27 -17.96 -30.47
N LEU A 95 2.60 -17.87 -30.52
CA LEU A 95 3.33 -17.52 -31.74
C LEU A 95 3.72 -18.81 -32.49
N ASP A 96 3.11 -19.03 -33.65
CA ASP A 96 3.34 -20.25 -34.45
C ASP A 96 4.75 -20.32 -35.09
N ALA A 97 5.41 -19.18 -35.29
CA ALA A 97 6.74 -19.10 -35.92
C ALA A 97 7.49 -17.80 -35.56
N ASP A 98 8.81 -17.86 -35.72
CA ASP A 98 9.68 -16.68 -35.68
C ASP A 98 9.53 -15.86 -36.97
N HIS A 99 8.99 -14.64 -36.88
CA HIS A 99 8.86 -13.70 -37.99
C HIS A 99 9.91 -12.57 -37.93
N GLY A 100 10.92 -12.71 -37.09
CA GLY A 100 11.98 -11.73 -36.83
C GLY A 100 11.55 -10.59 -35.91
N GLN A 101 10.35 -10.58 -35.35
CA GLN A 101 9.90 -9.53 -34.44
C GLN A 101 10.86 -9.32 -33.26
N GLU A 102 10.97 -8.08 -32.78
CA GLU A 102 11.74 -7.80 -31.57
C GLU A 102 11.16 -8.57 -30.39
N LEU A 103 12.02 -9.35 -29.72
CA LEU A 103 11.72 -10.03 -28.47
C LEU A 103 12.51 -9.34 -27.35
N ALA A 104 11.79 -8.89 -26.32
CA ALA A 104 12.40 -8.31 -25.14
C ALA A 104 11.88 -9.02 -23.89
N VAL A 105 12.81 -9.51 -23.08
CA VAL A 105 12.54 -10.04 -21.74
C VAL A 105 12.83 -8.92 -20.75
N LEU A 106 11.80 -8.55 -19.98
CA LEU A 106 11.88 -7.50 -18.97
C LEU A 106 11.81 -8.13 -17.58
N LEU A 107 12.88 -7.99 -16.83
CA LEU A 107 13.01 -8.51 -15.47
C LEU A 107 13.08 -7.32 -14.52
N THR A 108 12.22 -7.31 -13.49
CA THR A 108 12.20 -6.28 -12.45
C THR A 108 12.11 -6.95 -11.10
N ARG A 109 12.92 -6.47 -10.14
CA ARG A 109 12.94 -6.94 -8.76
C ARG A 109 11.85 -6.24 -7.95
N LEU A 110 11.07 -6.99 -7.18
CA LEU A 110 10.14 -6.39 -6.22
C LEU A 110 10.89 -5.83 -5.00
N ARG A 111 10.86 -4.52 -4.81
CA ARG A 111 11.57 -3.83 -3.72
C ARG A 111 10.70 -2.82 -3.00
N SER A 112 11.11 -2.46 -1.80
CA SER A 112 10.54 -1.38 -1.00
C SER A 112 11.47 -0.15 -1.02
N ASP A 113 10.99 0.97 -0.46
CA ASP A 113 11.88 2.08 -0.13
C ASP A 113 12.62 1.73 1.17
N PRO A 114 13.95 1.59 1.18
CA PRO A 114 14.68 1.21 2.39
C PRO A 114 14.69 2.32 3.46
N LEU A 115 14.27 3.55 3.13
CA LEU A 115 14.03 4.60 4.12
C LEU A 115 12.75 4.36 4.94
N ASP A 116 11.93 3.37 4.56
CA ASP A 116 10.81 2.86 5.35
C ASP A 116 11.28 1.67 6.23
N PRO A 117 11.72 1.90 7.49
CA PRO A 117 12.40 0.88 8.30
C PRO A 117 11.50 -0.28 8.75
N VAL A 118 10.19 -0.20 8.49
CA VAL A 118 9.24 -1.28 8.81
C VAL A 118 8.92 -2.16 7.60
N ARG A 119 9.55 -1.90 6.45
CA ARG A 119 9.45 -2.71 5.25
C ARG A 119 10.80 -3.29 4.85
N THR A 120 10.74 -4.45 4.22
CA THR A 120 11.87 -5.08 3.54
C THR A 120 11.56 -5.21 2.05
N ASP A 121 12.57 -5.49 1.26
CA ASP A 121 12.35 -5.84 -0.14
C ASP A 121 11.53 -7.13 -0.25
N GLY A 122 10.64 -7.18 -1.24
CA GLY A 122 9.85 -8.38 -1.52
C GLY A 122 10.69 -9.47 -2.19
N GLU A 123 11.77 -9.07 -2.85
CA GLU A 123 12.80 -9.91 -3.45
C GLU A 123 14.18 -9.33 -3.11
N GLU A 124 15.02 -10.10 -2.41
CA GLU A 124 16.38 -9.65 -2.07
C GLU A 124 17.28 -9.50 -3.30
N TYR A 125 17.04 -10.30 -4.34
CA TYR A 125 17.77 -10.30 -5.61
C TYR A 125 16.88 -10.87 -6.74
N LEU A 126 17.33 -10.73 -7.98
CA LEU A 126 16.66 -11.31 -9.14
C LEU A 126 17.09 -12.76 -9.33
N ASP A 127 16.13 -13.68 -9.27
CA ASP A 127 16.28 -15.07 -9.71
C ASP A 127 15.09 -15.41 -10.62
N ARG A 128 15.38 -15.80 -11.87
CA ARG A 128 14.40 -15.94 -12.94
C ARG A 128 14.66 -17.16 -13.81
N THR A 129 13.64 -17.98 -14.02
CA THR A 129 13.62 -18.98 -15.09
C THR A 129 12.82 -18.46 -16.27
N LEU A 130 13.45 -18.32 -17.43
CA LEU A 130 12.80 -17.85 -18.66
C LEU A 130 12.88 -18.91 -19.75
N VAL A 131 11.82 -19.03 -20.56
CA VAL A 131 11.78 -19.95 -21.69
C VAL A 131 11.76 -19.13 -22.99
N LEU A 132 12.79 -19.29 -23.80
CA LEU A 132 12.88 -18.66 -25.11
C LEU A 132 12.28 -19.56 -26.19
N PRO A 133 11.38 -19.05 -27.04
CA PRO A 133 10.76 -19.85 -28.11
C PRO A 133 11.71 -20.16 -29.28
N TRP A 134 12.75 -19.33 -29.48
CA TRP A 134 13.66 -19.42 -30.62
C TRP A 134 15.08 -19.00 -30.25
N ASP A 135 16.06 -19.63 -30.89
CA ASP A 135 17.48 -19.26 -30.81
C ASP A 135 17.67 -17.82 -31.30
N ARG A 136 18.29 -16.96 -30.48
CA ARG A 136 18.56 -15.58 -30.85
C ARG A 136 19.81 -15.01 -30.16
N THR A 137 20.31 -13.94 -30.76
CA THR A 137 21.31 -13.08 -30.13
C THR A 137 20.61 -11.98 -29.35
N PHE A 138 21.04 -11.66 -28.13
CA PHE A 138 20.45 -10.65 -27.26
C PHE A 138 21.48 -9.65 -26.72
N ALA A 139 21.06 -8.39 -26.61
CA ALA A 139 21.77 -7.36 -25.85
C ALA A 139 21.16 -7.28 -24.45
N LEU A 140 22.01 -7.20 -23.44
CA LEU A 140 21.61 -7.00 -22.05
C LEU A 140 21.92 -5.58 -21.61
N SER A 141 20.92 -4.93 -21.04
CA SER A 141 21.05 -3.66 -20.32
C SER A 141 20.18 -3.68 -19.07
N GLY A 142 20.37 -2.73 -18.17
CA GLY A 142 19.61 -2.72 -16.92
C GLY A 142 19.77 -1.45 -16.11
N GLU A 143 19.23 -1.50 -14.90
CA GLU A 143 19.34 -0.47 -13.88
C GLU A 143 19.75 -1.12 -12.55
N SER A 144 20.70 -0.51 -11.86
CA SER A 144 21.11 -0.83 -10.50
C SER A 144 21.08 0.37 -9.58
N ARG A 145 21.27 0.11 -8.29
CA ARG A 145 21.49 1.09 -7.24
C ARG A 145 22.59 0.56 -6.31
N LEU A 146 23.25 1.45 -5.57
CA LEU A 146 24.00 0.99 -4.39
C LEU A 146 23.02 0.28 -3.45
N SER A 147 23.46 -0.74 -2.72
CA SER A 147 22.60 -1.48 -1.79
C SER A 147 22.52 -0.79 -0.44
N ALA A 148 21.31 -0.66 0.10
CA ALA A 148 21.07 -0.10 1.42
C ALA A 148 21.27 -1.15 2.53
N HIS A 149 21.40 -2.42 2.11
CA HIS A 149 21.52 -3.58 2.99
C HIS A 149 22.94 -4.14 3.02
N ALA A 150 23.85 -3.57 2.23
CA ALA A 150 25.28 -3.89 2.30
C ALA A 150 25.94 -3.23 3.51
N SER A 151 27.06 -3.79 3.94
CA SER A 151 27.84 -3.20 5.02
C SER A 151 28.45 -1.85 4.58
N PRO A 152 28.66 -0.90 5.49
CA PRO A 152 29.34 0.36 5.19
C PRO A 152 30.70 0.16 4.53
N GLU A 153 31.45 -0.86 4.93
CA GLU A 153 32.76 -1.20 4.36
C GLU A 153 32.64 -1.67 2.91
N THR A 154 31.60 -2.43 2.60
CA THR A 154 31.31 -2.89 1.22
C THR A 154 31.01 -1.69 0.32
N ILE A 155 30.18 -0.75 0.78
CA ILE A 155 29.87 0.47 0.04
C ILE A 155 31.11 1.37 -0.08
N ALA A 156 31.89 1.54 0.98
CA ALA A 156 33.10 2.35 0.95
C ALA A 156 34.14 1.76 -0.02
N ALA A 157 34.33 0.44 -0.04
CA ALA A 157 35.22 -0.24 -0.98
C ALA A 157 34.79 -0.01 -2.44
N LEU A 158 33.49 -0.09 -2.74
CA LEU A 158 32.95 0.24 -4.07
C LEU A 158 33.22 1.69 -4.50
N LEU A 159 33.32 2.61 -3.55
CA LEU A 159 33.61 4.02 -3.76
C LEU A 159 35.12 4.35 -3.70
N GLY A 160 35.99 3.33 -3.65
CA GLY A 160 37.44 3.50 -3.70
C GLY A 160 38.13 3.74 -2.36
N ALA A 161 37.50 3.33 -1.24
CA ALA A 161 38.08 3.36 0.10
C ALA A 161 38.77 2.05 0.52
N ASP A 162 38.94 1.10 -0.39
CA ASP A 162 39.56 -0.21 -0.14
C ASP A 162 41.02 -0.13 0.36
N ALA A 163 41.74 0.94 -0.01
CA ALA A 163 43.12 1.21 0.41
C ALA A 163 43.23 2.12 1.65
N TRP A 164 42.14 2.40 2.36
CA TRP A 164 42.19 3.24 3.54
C TRP A 164 42.98 2.61 4.69
N PRO A 165 43.72 3.42 5.48
CA PRO A 165 44.50 2.90 6.60
C PRO A 165 43.64 2.53 7.82
N MET A 166 42.30 2.65 7.72
CA MET A 166 41.37 2.42 8.81
C MET A 166 39.98 1.99 8.31
N THR A 167 39.21 1.35 9.17
CA THR A 167 37.77 1.08 9.00
C THR A 167 36.96 1.84 10.03
N ALA A 168 35.68 2.09 9.74
CA ALA A 168 34.78 2.79 10.65
C ALA A 168 33.51 1.97 10.87
N SER A 169 33.13 1.80 12.13
CA SER A 169 31.89 1.13 12.53
C SER A 169 31.14 1.98 13.54
N ALA A 170 29.82 1.76 13.68
CA ALA A 170 29.02 2.50 14.64
C ALA A 170 27.95 1.60 15.28
N THR A 171 27.46 2.03 16.44
CA THR A 171 26.39 1.34 17.18
C THR A 171 25.13 1.15 16.32
N SER A 172 24.79 2.15 15.51
CA SER A 172 23.71 2.10 14.53
C SER A 172 23.90 3.14 13.44
N SER A 173 23.10 3.05 12.38
CA SER A 173 23.01 4.06 11.32
C SER A 173 21.57 4.24 10.89
N LEU A 174 21.25 5.39 10.31
CA LEU A 174 19.91 5.70 9.83
C LEU A 174 19.52 4.70 8.74
N ALA A 175 18.40 4.01 8.96
CA ALA A 175 17.95 2.93 8.10
C ALA A 175 17.83 3.39 6.63
N GLY A 176 18.35 2.58 5.72
CA GLY A 176 18.25 2.80 4.27
C GLY A 176 19.18 3.87 3.68
N SER A 177 19.84 4.67 4.52
CA SER A 177 20.71 5.76 4.06
C SER A 177 22.17 5.31 3.96
N VAL A 178 22.69 5.23 2.74
CA VAL A 178 24.11 4.95 2.46
C VAL A 178 25.03 6.12 2.84
N ARG A 179 24.46 7.33 3.04
CA ARG A 179 25.16 8.57 3.45
C ARG A 179 25.15 8.81 4.96
N SER A 180 24.69 7.84 5.74
CA SER A 180 24.52 7.96 7.19
C SER A 180 25.34 6.99 8.01
N SER A 181 26.21 6.21 7.36
CA SER A 181 27.05 5.21 8.00
C SER A 181 28.20 5.84 8.79
N ALA A 182 28.95 5.03 9.55
CA ALA A 182 30.15 5.48 10.24
C ALA A 182 31.20 6.09 9.30
N VAL A 183 31.32 5.57 8.08
CA VAL A 183 32.25 6.08 7.06
C VAL A 183 31.93 7.52 6.69
N SER A 184 30.66 7.93 6.79
CA SER A 184 30.21 9.28 6.49
C SER A 184 30.68 10.36 7.47
N ALA A 185 31.36 10.00 8.55
CA ALA A 185 32.03 10.94 9.45
C ALA A 185 33.52 11.15 9.10
N ILE A 186 34.04 10.45 8.09
CA ILE A 186 35.45 10.49 7.70
C ILE A 186 35.63 10.51 6.17
N ASP A 187 34.57 10.65 5.38
CA ASP A 187 34.63 10.66 3.91
C ASP A 187 34.98 12.03 3.31
N GLY A 188 35.06 13.07 4.15
CA GLY A 188 35.34 14.44 3.73
C GLY A 188 34.21 15.06 2.88
N ASP A 189 32.98 14.57 3.01
CA ASP A 189 31.79 15.10 2.36
C ASP A 189 30.88 15.85 3.35
N ASP A 190 30.76 17.16 3.22
CA ASP A 190 29.90 17.97 4.10
C ASP A 190 28.39 17.64 3.93
N ASP A 191 28.03 17.03 2.80
CA ASP A 191 26.66 16.61 2.48
C ASP A 191 26.25 15.26 3.12
N SER A 192 27.21 14.49 3.64
CA SER A 192 26.94 13.30 4.46
C SER A 192 27.31 13.51 5.92
N SER A 193 26.93 12.56 6.76
CA SER A 193 27.23 12.59 8.18
C SER A 193 26.84 11.25 8.78
N TRP A 194 27.63 10.68 9.68
CA TRP A 194 27.14 9.57 10.49
C TRP A 194 25.90 10.00 11.29
N GLN A 195 24.79 9.31 11.07
CA GLN A 195 23.53 9.51 11.79
C GLN A 195 23.07 8.17 12.35
N PRO A 196 22.90 8.02 13.67
CA PRO A 196 22.33 6.82 14.27
C PRO A 196 20.87 6.58 13.87
N ALA A 197 20.33 5.43 14.25
CA ALA A 197 18.90 5.16 14.10
C ALA A 197 18.04 6.14 14.93
N LEU A 198 16.79 6.35 14.50
CA LEU A 198 15.78 7.09 15.27
C LEU A 198 15.55 6.45 16.65
N GLY A 199 15.39 7.26 17.69
CA GLY A 199 15.21 6.81 19.07
C GLY A 199 16.30 7.34 20.01
N GLY A 200 16.65 6.58 21.05
CA GLY A 200 17.59 7.03 22.07
C GLY A 200 18.99 7.31 21.51
N GLN A 201 19.46 8.55 21.65
CA GLN A 201 20.75 8.98 21.10
C GLN A 201 21.90 8.95 22.11
N ASN A 202 21.60 8.89 23.41
CA ASN A 202 22.63 8.75 24.43
C ASN A 202 23.28 7.35 24.34
N GLY A 203 24.61 7.32 24.38
CA GLY A 203 25.42 6.10 24.32
C GLY A 203 25.73 5.62 22.90
N GLN A 204 25.25 6.30 21.85
CA GLN A 204 25.66 5.99 20.48
C GLN A 204 27.17 6.24 20.32
N GLU A 205 27.85 5.31 19.68
CA GLU A 205 29.30 5.31 19.54
C GLU A 205 29.70 5.01 18.10
N ILE A 206 30.73 5.73 17.62
CA ILE A 206 31.49 5.42 16.41
C ILE A 206 32.88 4.95 16.83
N THR A 207 33.34 3.88 16.18
CA THR A 207 34.64 3.26 16.42
C THR A 207 35.44 3.20 15.14
N LEU A 208 36.63 3.78 15.17
CA LEU A 208 37.60 3.76 14.10
C LEU A 208 38.70 2.76 14.44
N SER A 209 38.92 1.78 13.56
CA SER A 209 39.95 0.75 13.72
C SER A 209 41.06 0.99 12.71
N PHE A 210 42.28 1.22 13.18
CA PHE A 210 43.44 1.46 12.33
C PHE A 210 44.13 0.15 11.96
N LEU A 211 44.51 -0.01 10.70
CA LEU A 211 45.25 -1.20 10.22
C LEU A 211 46.63 -1.31 10.87
N GLU A 212 47.26 -0.16 11.09
CA GLU A 212 48.50 -0.01 11.87
C GLU A 212 48.27 1.05 12.95
N PRO A 213 48.78 0.89 14.19
CA PRO A 213 48.62 1.87 15.25
C PRO A 213 48.96 3.29 14.78
N GLN A 214 48.04 4.22 15.00
CA GLN A 214 48.18 5.61 14.58
C GLN A 214 48.39 6.52 15.79
N ARG A 215 49.23 7.54 15.61
CA ARG A 215 49.29 8.67 16.55
C ARG A 215 48.08 9.57 16.30
N VAL A 216 47.22 9.69 17.30
CA VAL A 216 46.06 10.58 17.32
C VAL A 216 46.35 11.73 18.27
N GLY A 217 46.17 12.96 17.79
CA GLY A 217 46.34 14.20 18.55
C GLY A 217 45.06 15.03 18.55
N PRO A 218 45.17 16.37 18.67
CA PRO A 218 44.01 17.26 18.63
C PRO A 218 43.17 17.06 17.37
N LEU A 219 41.84 17.02 17.55
CA LEU A 219 40.87 16.81 16.48
C LEU A 219 39.68 17.76 16.62
N THR A 220 38.93 17.95 15.54
CA THR A 220 37.68 18.74 15.55
C THR A 220 36.52 17.85 15.15
N LEU A 221 35.48 17.79 15.98
CA LEU A 221 34.23 17.11 15.63
C LEU A 221 33.21 18.12 15.11
N ARG A 222 32.66 17.88 13.93
CA ARG A 222 31.65 18.73 13.29
C ARG A 222 30.29 18.06 13.34
N PHE A 223 29.29 18.69 13.96
CA PHE A 223 27.94 18.14 14.11
C PHE A 223 26.87 19.02 13.45
N ARG A 224 25.78 18.41 12.98
CA ARG A 224 24.57 19.12 12.52
C ARG A 224 23.85 19.77 13.69
N ASP A 225 23.49 21.06 13.54
CA ASP A 225 22.68 21.86 14.47
C ASP A 225 21.73 22.75 13.63
N ASP A 226 20.92 22.09 12.80
CA ASP A 226 20.04 22.68 11.77
C ASP A 226 18.56 22.76 12.20
N GLY A 227 18.27 22.39 13.45
CA GLY A 227 16.92 22.31 14.00
C GLY A 227 16.17 21.02 13.68
N ASN A 228 16.73 20.12 12.86
CA ASN A 228 16.18 18.80 12.51
C ASN A 228 16.98 17.63 13.11
N HIS A 229 18.01 17.92 13.90
CA HIS A 229 18.83 16.92 14.58
C HIS A 229 18.86 17.16 16.10
N SER A 230 19.07 16.09 16.87
CA SER A 230 19.51 16.23 18.26
C SER A 230 20.97 16.70 18.27
N VAL A 231 21.35 17.50 19.27
CA VAL A 231 22.68 18.12 19.30
C VAL A 231 23.50 17.53 20.45
N PRO A 232 24.65 16.90 20.22
CA PRO A 232 25.52 16.41 21.29
C PRO A 232 25.93 17.53 22.25
N THR A 233 26.01 17.20 23.54
CA THR A 233 26.41 18.13 24.61
C THR A 233 27.56 17.59 25.45
N VAL A 234 27.70 16.27 25.51
CA VAL A 234 28.81 15.58 26.18
C VAL A 234 29.32 14.48 25.25
N VAL A 235 30.61 14.49 24.95
CA VAL A 235 31.30 13.51 24.11
C VAL A 235 32.44 12.89 24.90
N ALA A 236 32.47 11.57 24.98
CA ALA A 236 33.58 10.82 25.58
C ALA A 236 34.42 10.20 24.48
N ILE A 237 35.74 10.30 24.60
CA ILE A 237 36.70 9.73 23.64
C ILE A 237 37.59 8.74 24.37
N SER A 238 37.79 7.58 23.76
CA SER A 238 38.66 6.53 24.26
C SER A 238 39.54 5.97 23.15
N GLY A 239 40.73 5.51 23.54
CA GLY A 239 41.70 4.88 22.65
C GLY A 239 42.13 3.54 23.23
N ASP A 240 42.03 2.46 22.46
CA ASP A 240 42.25 1.08 22.93
C ASP A 240 41.52 0.79 24.27
N GLN A 241 40.26 1.23 24.37
CA GLN A 241 39.38 1.19 25.56
C GLN A 241 39.81 2.07 26.75
N ALA A 242 40.96 2.74 26.71
CA ALA A 242 41.36 3.68 27.73
C ALA A 242 40.72 5.05 27.48
N THR A 243 40.08 5.64 28.50
CA THR A 243 39.49 6.99 28.39
C THR A 243 40.58 8.03 28.14
N LEU A 244 40.49 8.74 27.01
CA LEU A 244 41.38 9.84 26.66
C LEU A 244 40.84 11.19 27.16
N GLY A 245 39.52 11.36 27.16
CA GLY A 245 38.89 12.57 27.68
C GLY A 245 37.36 12.56 27.59
N THR A 246 36.76 13.51 28.31
CA THR A 246 35.33 13.82 28.21
C THR A 246 35.19 15.32 27.97
N TYR A 247 34.48 15.67 26.90
CA TYR A 247 34.41 17.01 26.35
C TYR A 247 32.96 17.50 26.39
N HIS A 248 32.79 18.77 26.74
CA HIS A 248 31.49 19.39 26.88
C HIS A 248 31.37 20.54 25.86
N PHE A 249 30.22 20.63 25.21
CA PHE A 249 29.92 21.81 24.40
C PHE A 249 29.65 23.00 25.32
N GLU A 250 30.25 24.15 24.99
CA GLU A 250 29.87 25.40 25.64
C GLU A 250 28.41 25.75 25.28
N PRO A 251 27.61 26.27 26.25
CA PRO A 251 26.26 26.74 25.96
C PRO A 251 26.34 27.99 25.08
N LEU A 252 26.23 27.79 23.77
CA LEU A 252 26.19 28.85 22.77
C LEU A 252 24.77 28.97 22.19
N PRO A 253 24.34 30.17 21.77
CA PRO A 253 23.12 30.30 20.96
C PRO A 253 23.20 29.39 19.73
N PRO A 254 22.05 28.99 19.15
CA PRO A 254 22.04 28.17 17.94
C PRO A 254 22.92 28.81 16.85
N PRO A 255 23.75 28.02 16.16
CA PRO A 255 24.63 28.52 15.12
C PRO A 255 23.80 29.07 13.95
N THR A 256 24.37 30.03 13.21
CA THR A 256 23.71 30.62 12.04
C THR A 256 23.92 29.81 10.76
N ASP A 257 24.98 28.99 10.71
CA ASP A 257 25.36 28.12 9.60
C ASP A 257 24.81 26.69 9.73
N GLY A 258 24.11 26.38 10.83
CA GLY A 258 23.48 25.06 11.04
C GLY A 258 24.46 23.95 11.44
N GLU A 259 25.68 24.32 11.85
CA GLU A 259 26.74 23.38 12.25
C GLU A 259 27.31 23.78 13.62
N ARG A 260 27.71 22.79 14.42
CA ARG A 260 28.40 22.99 15.68
C ARG A 260 29.74 22.25 15.67
N ARG A 261 30.81 22.96 16.06
CA ARG A 261 32.17 22.41 16.15
C ARG A 261 32.58 22.18 17.59
N LEU A 262 33.24 21.06 17.85
CA LEU A 262 33.90 20.76 19.13
C LEU A 262 35.39 20.58 18.88
N GLU A 263 36.19 21.51 19.39
CA GLU A 263 37.64 21.34 19.46
C GLU A 263 37.97 20.36 20.59
N VAL A 264 38.68 19.29 20.24
CA VAL A 264 39.05 18.23 21.17
C VAL A 264 40.57 18.23 21.31
N ASP A 265 41.03 18.72 22.47
CA ASP A 265 42.45 18.66 22.85
C ASP A 265 42.75 17.26 23.42
N LEU A 266 43.24 16.36 22.56
CA LEU A 266 43.69 15.02 22.94
C LEU A 266 45.20 15.02 23.19
N PRO A 267 45.68 14.25 24.19
CA PRO A 267 47.10 13.97 24.30
C PRO A 267 47.56 13.20 23.06
N ASP A 268 48.74 13.51 22.54
CA ASP A 268 49.35 12.75 21.44
C ASP A 268 49.61 11.31 21.90
N VAL A 269 48.79 10.38 21.41
CA VAL A 269 48.76 8.98 21.85
C VAL A 269 48.71 8.06 20.65
N GLU A 270 49.45 6.95 20.72
CA GLU A 270 49.43 5.91 19.70
C GLU A 270 48.37 4.88 20.07
N VAL A 271 47.38 4.69 19.19
CA VAL A 271 46.21 3.82 19.42
C VAL A 271 45.93 2.96 18.19
N SER A 272 45.40 1.76 18.41
CA SER A 272 44.92 0.88 17.33
C SER A 272 43.42 1.08 17.06
N GLU A 273 42.68 1.54 18.06
CA GLU A 273 41.26 1.84 18.00
C GLU A 273 40.98 3.20 18.65
N LEU A 274 40.15 4.02 18.00
CA LEU A 274 39.63 5.28 18.55
C LEU A 274 38.10 5.21 18.57
N SER A 275 37.50 5.36 19.76
CA SER A 275 36.05 5.35 19.94
C SER A 275 35.56 6.70 20.46
N ILE A 276 34.54 7.24 19.79
CA ILE A 276 33.89 8.50 20.12
C ILE A 276 32.43 8.20 20.49
N ARG A 277 32.11 8.35 21.77
CA ARG A 277 30.78 8.08 22.32
C ARG A 277 30.05 9.36 22.67
N ILE A 278 28.80 9.45 22.24
CA ILE A 278 27.91 10.57 22.57
C ILE A 278 27.19 10.24 23.87
N ASP A 279 27.70 10.75 25.00
CA ASP A 279 27.14 10.45 26.32
C ASP A 279 25.79 11.15 26.57
N VAL A 280 25.66 12.39 26.11
CA VAL A 280 24.44 13.20 26.32
C VAL A 280 24.16 14.08 25.12
N VAL A 281 22.90 14.09 24.66
CA VAL A 281 22.39 15.04 23.66
C VAL A 281 21.36 16.01 24.23
N GLN A 282 21.28 17.20 23.65
CA GLN A 282 20.08 18.03 23.67
C GLN A 282 19.07 17.44 22.67
N GLN A 283 18.05 16.79 23.21
CA GLN A 283 17.07 16.03 22.43
C GLN A 283 16.21 16.92 21.54
N LYS A 284 16.06 16.51 20.28
CA LYS A 284 15.04 16.98 19.37
C LYS A 284 14.09 15.82 19.08
N VAL A 285 12.79 16.05 19.15
CA VAL A 285 11.78 15.01 18.92
C VAL A 285 10.87 15.38 17.76
N THR A 286 10.40 14.36 17.03
CA THR A 286 9.30 14.43 16.06
C THR A 286 8.21 13.42 16.42
N MET A 287 7.09 13.44 15.71
CA MET A 287 6.07 12.38 15.84
C MET A 287 6.40 11.24 14.89
N ASP A 288 6.53 10.03 15.43
CA ASP A 288 6.62 8.82 14.62
C ASP A 288 5.27 8.56 13.93
N TRP A 289 5.32 8.40 12.61
CA TRP A 289 4.14 8.16 11.79
C TRP A 289 3.48 6.80 12.09
N TYR A 290 4.27 5.79 12.49
CA TYR A 290 3.77 4.44 12.71
C TYR A 290 3.13 4.26 14.08
N SER A 291 3.81 4.66 15.14
CA SER A 291 3.28 4.54 16.50
C SER A 291 2.39 5.71 16.91
N GLY A 292 2.52 6.87 16.26
CA GLY A 292 1.89 8.12 16.72
C GLY A 292 2.45 8.60 18.06
N LEU A 293 3.67 8.16 18.44
CA LEU A 293 4.36 8.59 19.65
C LEU A 293 5.54 9.52 19.30
N PRO A 294 5.99 10.39 20.23
CA PRO A 294 7.22 11.14 20.02
C PRO A 294 8.43 10.20 19.89
N VAL A 295 9.26 10.44 18.88
CA VAL A 295 10.54 9.76 18.67
C VAL A 295 11.65 10.80 18.59
N GLU A 296 12.79 10.49 19.21
CA GLU A 296 13.97 11.36 19.21
C GLU A 296 14.70 11.26 17.86
N LEU A 297 15.03 12.41 17.29
CA LEU A 297 15.76 12.57 16.03
C LEU A 297 17.25 12.30 16.26
N PRO A 298 17.96 11.73 15.27
CA PRO A 298 19.38 11.47 15.39
C PRO A 298 20.19 12.77 15.50
N PHE A 299 21.40 12.69 16.06
CA PHE A 299 22.44 13.66 15.77
C PHE A 299 23.12 13.31 14.43
N GLY A 300 23.79 14.27 13.81
CA GLY A 300 24.64 14.01 12.64
C GLY A 300 26.07 14.43 12.90
N LEU A 301 27.03 13.51 12.92
CA LEU A 301 28.47 13.79 12.92
C LEU A 301 28.95 13.90 11.47
N ILE A 302 29.20 15.13 11.02
CA ILE A 302 29.58 15.48 9.64
C ILE A 302 31.00 15.02 9.36
N ASP A 303 31.96 15.39 10.21
CA ASP A 303 33.37 15.12 9.97
C ASP A 303 34.17 15.03 11.28
N ILE A 304 35.27 14.27 11.23
CA ILE A 304 36.28 14.14 12.27
C ILE A 304 37.60 14.66 11.70
N GLU A 305 37.80 15.97 11.80
CA GLU A 305 38.98 16.62 11.25
C GLU A 305 40.23 16.33 12.10
N GLY A 306 41.37 16.13 11.44
CA GLY A 306 42.66 15.84 12.10
C GLY A 306 43.11 14.38 12.01
N LEU A 307 42.29 13.50 11.43
CA LEU A 307 42.65 12.12 11.13
C LEU A 307 43.38 11.99 9.78
N PRO A 308 44.27 10.99 9.62
CA PRO A 308 44.99 10.74 8.37
C PRO A 308 44.10 9.98 7.36
N VAL A 309 42.98 10.56 6.95
CA VAL A 309 42.04 9.92 6.01
C VAL A 309 42.33 10.38 4.58
N PRO A 310 42.64 9.48 3.64
CA PRO A 310 42.73 9.82 2.23
C PRO A 310 41.35 10.24 1.71
N PRO A 311 41.25 11.25 0.83
CA PRO A 311 39.96 11.61 0.23
C PRO A 311 39.37 10.43 -0.55
N ILE A 312 38.06 10.19 -0.42
CA ILE A 312 37.35 9.22 -1.27
C ILE A 312 37.40 9.74 -2.70
N ASN A 313 38.02 8.97 -3.60
CA ASN A 313 37.86 9.18 -5.04
C ASN A 313 36.46 8.69 -5.41
N ARG A 314 35.44 9.56 -5.27
CA ARG A 314 34.03 9.32 -5.61
C ARG A 314 33.88 8.97 -7.09
N LEU A 315 34.28 7.77 -7.48
CA LEU A 315 34.24 7.23 -8.83
C LEU A 315 33.59 5.86 -8.75
N LEU A 316 32.53 5.65 -9.53
CA LEU A 316 31.98 4.31 -9.71
C LEU A 316 32.99 3.44 -10.45
N PRO A 317 33.02 2.12 -10.18
CA PRO A 317 33.82 1.18 -10.95
C PRO A 317 33.47 1.29 -12.44
N VAL A 318 34.43 1.77 -13.24
CA VAL A 318 34.32 1.79 -14.72
C VAL A 318 34.73 0.46 -15.36
N SER A 319 35.30 -0.44 -14.56
CA SER A 319 35.67 -1.80 -14.95
C SER A 319 34.46 -2.72 -15.01
N CYS A 320 34.60 -3.79 -15.77
CA CYS A 320 33.59 -4.84 -15.83
C CYS A 320 33.64 -5.68 -14.56
N LEU A 321 32.48 -5.85 -13.94
CA LEU A 321 32.22 -6.72 -12.80
C LEU A 321 31.65 -8.03 -13.35
N ASP A 322 32.24 -9.16 -12.95
CA ASP A 322 31.91 -10.51 -13.43
C ASP A 322 31.23 -11.39 -12.35
N ASP A 323 30.88 -10.81 -11.22
CA ASP A 323 30.28 -11.48 -10.07
C ASP A 323 28.81 -11.08 -9.82
N LEU A 324 28.24 -10.21 -10.66
CA LEU A 324 26.90 -9.67 -10.44
C LEU A 324 25.77 -10.47 -11.11
N ILE A 325 26.01 -11.04 -12.29
CA ILE A 325 24.98 -11.72 -13.09
C ILE A 325 25.52 -13.07 -13.54
N LEU A 326 24.74 -14.12 -13.29
CA LEU A 326 24.94 -15.46 -13.82
C LEU A 326 23.79 -15.78 -14.79
N LEU A 327 24.12 -16.30 -15.96
CA LEU A 327 23.18 -16.83 -16.94
C LEU A 327 23.57 -18.26 -17.24
N ASP A 328 22.70 -19.21 -16.91
CA ASP A 328 22.95 -20.65 -16.98
C ASP A 328 24.23 -21.08 -16.24
N GLY A 329 24.55 -20.37 -15.15
CA GLY A 329 25.76 -20.56 -14.36
C GLY A 329 27.03 -19.92 -14.94
N GLU A 330 26.95 -19.26 -16.10
CA GLU A 330 28.06 -18.50 -16.67
C GLU A 330 27.96 -17.01 -16.32
N SER A 331 29.10 -16.41 -15.97
CA SER A 331 29.16 -14.97 -15.68
C SER A 331 28.85 -14.13 -16.91
N VAL A 332 28.00 -13.12 -16.74
CA VAL A 332 27.79 -12.04 -17.70
C VAL A 332 28.44 -10.76 -17.16
N PRO A 333 29.65 -10.41 -17.60
CA PRO A 333 30.34 -9.22 -17.10
C PRO A 333 29.60 -7.95 -17.50
N VAL A 334 29.35 -7.09 -16.52
CA VAL A 334 28.64 -5.82 -16.71
C VAL A 334 29.41 -4.65 -16.10
N ARG A 335 29.11 -3.44 -16.56
CA ARG A 335 29.64 -2.20 -15.98
C ARG A 335 28.51 -1.25 -15.66
N MET A 336 28.73 -0.40 -14.66
CA MET A 336 27.82 0.68 -14.30
C MET A 336 28.21 1.96 -15.02
N THR A 337 27.21 2.71 -15.49
CA THR A 337 27.39 4.01 -16.14
C THR A 337 26.46 5.04 -15.51
N GLY A 338 27.02 6.06 -14.87
CA GLY A 338 26.27 7.12 -14.19
C GLY A 338 27.18 7.98 -13.31
N SER A 339 26.58 8.91 -12.57
CA SER A 339 27.31 9.72 -11.59
C SER A 339 27.35 9.05 -10.22
N VAL A 340 28.37 9.37 -9.42
CA VAL A 340 28.46 8.88 -8.04
C VAL A 340 27.44 9.56 -7.14
N ASP A 341 27.09 10.81 -7.44
CA ASP A 341 26.05 11.52 -6.69
C ASP A 341 24.70 10.82 -6.85
N ASP A 342 24.33 10.42 -8.08
CA ASP A 342 23.13 9.60 -8.34
C ASP A 342 23.19 8.28 -7.57
N ALA A 343 24.36 7.64 -7.53
CA ALA A 343 24.57 6.38 -6.81
C ALA A 343 24.35 6.50 -5.30
N LEU A 344 24.91 7.56 -4.70
CA LEU A 344 24.79 7.87 -3.28
C LEU A 344 23.38 8.34 -2.90
N GLU A 345 22.65 8.95 -3.83
CA GLU A 345 21.21 9.25 -3.70
C GLU A 345 20.32 8.02 -3.95
N ARG A 346 20.91 6.87 -4.30
CA ARG A 346 20.21 5.64 -4.68
C ARG A 346 19.26 5.83 -5.87
N THR A 347 19.57 6.77 -6.75
CA THR A 347 18.93 6.90 -8.06
C THR A 347 19.37 5.75 -8.97
N ALA A 348 18.54 5.39 -9.96
CA ALA A 348 18.89 4.32 -10.90
C ALA A 348 20.18 4.67 -11.68
N ILE A 349 21.15 3.76 -11.65
CA ILE A 349 22.39 3.79 -12.43
C ILE A 349 22.24 2.77 -13.56
N ALA A 350 22.58 3.14 -14.78
CA ALA A 350 22.48 2.20 -15.90
C ALA A 350 23.56 1.11 -15.81
N ILE A 351 23.18 -0.11 -16.19
CA ILE A 351 24.07 -1.25 -16.38
C ILE A 351 24.10 -1.62 -17.86
N GLU A 352 25.31 -1.90 -18.36
CA GLU A 352 25.54 -2.43 -19.71
C GLU A 352 26.42 -3.67 -19.66
N ALA A 353 26.13 -4.66 -20.50
CA ALA A 353 27.03 -5.78 -20.73
C ALA A 353 28.37 -5.30 -21.33
N CYS A 354 29.47 -5.81 -20.80
CA CYS A 354 30.81 -5.52 -21.30
C CYS A 354 31.23 -6.41 -22.48
N GLY A 355 30.69 -7.63 -22.52
CA GLY A 355 31.02 -8.66 -23.50
C GLY A 355 30.27 -8.52 -24.84
N PRO A 356 30.42 -9.49 -25.74
CA PRO A 356 29.58 -9.59 -26.93
C PRO A 356 28.11 -9.80 -26.54
N ALA A 357 27.22 -9.62 -27.52
CA ALA A 357 25.81 -9.98 -27.35
C ALA A 357 25.66 -11.48 -27.03
N LEU A 358 24.72 -11.79 -26.14
CA LEU A 358 24.45 -13.13 -25.62
C LEU A 358 23.81 -13.99 -26.71
N GLN A 359 24.35 -15.18 -26.98
CA GLN A 359 23.69 -16.15 -27.86
C GLN A 359 22.93 -17.14 -26.98
N LEU A 360 21.61 -17.14 -27.09
CA LEU A 360 20.75 -18.01 -26.31
C LEU A 360 19.93 -18.87 -27.26
N ASP A 361 19.92 -20.17 -26.99
CA ASP A 361 19.16 -21.15 -27.75
C ASP A 361 17.66 -21.07 -27.38
N ALA A 362 16.80 -21.75 -28.13
CA ALA A 362 15.44 -22.00 -27.72
C ALA A 362 15.43 -22.97 -26.53
N GLY A 363 14.61 -22.69 -25.54
CA GLY A 363 14.49 -23.49 -24.34
C GLY A 363 14.57 -22.69 -23.05
N GLU A 364 14.75 -23.41 -21.97
CA GLU A 364 14.83 -22.85 -20.62
C GLU A 364 16.22 -22.28 -20.35
N HIS A 365 16.24 -21.08 -19.76
CA HIS A 365 17.43 -20.40 -19.28
C HIS A 365 17.20 -19.91 -17.85
N HIS A 366 18.24 -19.91 -17.03
CA HIS A 366 18.21 -19.44 -15.66
C HIS A 366 19.09 -18.20 -15.51
N LEU A 367 18.49 -17.10 -15.08
CA LEU A 367 19.19 -15.85 -14.79
C LEU A 367 19.16 -15.59 -13.29
N GLU A 368 20.33 -15.46 -12.70
CA GLU A 368 20.53 -15.18 -11.29
C GLU A 368 21.39 -13.92 -11.13
N VAL A 369 21.05 -13.11 -10.13
CA VAL A 369 21.80 -11.92 -9.74
C VAL A 369 22.32 -12.09 -8.32
N ALA A 370 23.57 -11.71 -8.09
CA ALA A 370 24.15 -11.73 -6.77
C ALA A 370 23.43 -10.75 -5.80
N PRO A 371 23.17 -11.15 -4.54
CA PRO A 371 22.49 -10.27 -3.57
C PRO A 371 23.26 -8.98 -3.32
N GLY A 372 22.54 -7.84 -3.33
CA GLY A 372 23.17 -6.55 -3.12
C GLY A 372 23.76 -6.36 -1.73
N ARG A 373 23.26 -7.07 -0.71
CA ARG A 373 23.87 -7.09 0.64
C ARG A 373 25.33 -7.59 0.65
N SER A 374 25.70 -8.43 -0.32
CA SER A 374 27.05 -8.98 -0.44
C SER A 374 27.93 -8.19 -1.40
N THR A 375 27.36 -7.69 -2.50
CA THR A 375 28.12 -7.00 -3.55
C THR A 375 28.16 -5.49 -3.37
N GLY A 376 27.24 -4.93 -2.57
CA GLY A 376 26.99 -3.50 -2.47
C GLY A 376 26.15 -2.93 -3.61
N ILE A 377 25.66 -3.75 -4.53
CA ILE A 377 24.92 -3.33 -5.73
C ILE A 377 23.62 -4.13 -5.85
N ASP A 378 22.48 -3.45 -5.76
CA ASP A 378 21.18 -4.03 -6.07
C ASP A 378 20.92 -3.89 -7.59
N ILE A 379 20.70 -4.99 -8.32
CA ILE A 379 20.16 -4.92 -9.69
C ILE A 379 18.64 -4.95 -9.62
N ASP A 380 18.02 -3.85 -10.01
CA ASP A 380 16.57 -3.68 -9.89
C ASP A 380 15.83 -4.02 -11.19
N ARG A 381 16.52 -3.89 -12.32
CA ARG A 381 15.94 -4.17 -13.63
C ARG A 381 16.99 -4.70 -14.61
N LEU A 382 16.61 -5.72 -15.37
CA LEU A 382 17.34 -6.20 -16.54
C LEU A 382 16.41 -6.25 -17.76
N VAL A 383 16.94 -5.91 -18.92
CA VAL A 383 16.29 -5.97 -20.22
C VAL A 383 17.19 -6.79 -21.14
N VAL A 384 16.69 -7.95 -21.54
CA VAL A 384 17.37 -8.84 -22.50
C VAL A 384 16.61 -8.73 -23.81
N ARG A 385 17.18 -8.00 -24.78
CA ARG A 385 16.51 -7.64 -26.04
C ARG A 385 17.20 -8.27 -27.23
N SER A 386 16.44 -8.91 -28.11
CA SER A 386 16.98 -9.56 -29.30
C SER A 386 17.66 -8.56 -30.23
N VAL A 387 18.91 -8.84 -30.62
CA VAL A 387 19.69 -8.08 -31.59
C VAL A 387 19.28 -8.53 -33.00
N GLY A 388 18.67 -7.62 -33.75
CA GLY A 388 18.24 -7.88 -35.12
C GLY A 388 16.92 -8.65 -35.19
N SER A 389 15.81 -7.93 -35.34
CA SER A 389 15.50 -7.40 -36.67
C SER A 389 15.25 -5.92 -36.52
N GLY A 390 15.58 -5.16 -37.55
CA GLY A 390 14.81 -3.95 -37.75
C GLY A 390 13.36 -4.40 -37.90
N ALA A 391 12.55 -4.18 -36.86
CA ALA A 391 11.39 -3.36 -37.10
C ALA A 391 11.97 -2.11 -37.78
N SER A 392 12.09 -2.19 -39.12
CA SER A 392 12.09 -1.00 -39.92
C SER A 392 10.95 -0.23 -39.30
N PRO A 393 11.15 1.00 -38.79
CA PRO A 393 10.00 1.86 -38.68
C PRO A 393 9.52 1.91 -40.12
N ALA A 394 8.56 1.06 -40.46
CA ALA A 394 7.57 1.40 -41.45
C ALA A 394 6.92 2.60 -40.79
N SER A 395 7.58 3.74 -40.92
CA SER A 395 6.99 5.05 -40.93
C SER A 395 6.11 5.11 -42.18
N ASP A 396 5.20 4.14 -42.31
CA ASP A 396 3.93 4.42 -42.91
C ASP A 396 3.36 5.49 -41.99
N SER A 397 3.26 6.70 -42.51
CA SER A 397 2.61 7.78 -41.81
C SER A 397 1.23 7.28 -41.40
N LEU A 398 1.01 7.14 -40.08
CA LEU A 398 -0.28 6.73 -39.55
C LEU A 398 -1.38 7.64 -40.14
N PRO A 399 -2.52 7.08 -40.54
CA PRO A 399 -3.62 7.90 -41.03
C PRO A 399 -4.04 8.89 -39.95
N THR A 400 -4.24 10.15 -40.33
CA THR A 400 -4.74 11.15 -39.40
C THR A 400 -6.24 10.92 -39.18
N VAL A 401 -6.68 10.98 -37.92
CA VAL A 401 -8.09 10.87 -37.56
C VAL A 401 -8.58 12.23 -37.07
N ARG A 402 -9.61 12.75 -37.73
CA ARG A 402 -10.29 14.00 -37.37
C ARG A 402 -11.59 13.67 -36.64
N VAL A 403 -11.79 14.29 -35.49
CA VAL A 403 -13.09 14.25 -34.79
C VAL A 403 -14.02 15.28 -35.42
N VAL A 404 -15.19 14.83 -35.89
CA VAL A 404 -16.24 15.67 -36.47
C VAL A 404 -17.23 16.11 -35.39
N ASP A 405 -17.73 15.15 -34.61
CA ASP A 405 -18.60 15.41 -33.46
C ASP A 405 -18.16 14.58 -32.27
N TRP A 406 -18.36 15.14 -31.07
CA TRP A 406 -17.98 14.50 -29.83
C TRP A 406 -19.00 14.79 -28.74
N SER A 407 -19.61 13.72 -28.24
CA SER A 407 -20.49 13.76 -27.08
C SER A 407 -20.01 12.79 -26.01
N LYS A 408 -20.70 12.78 -24.86
CA LYS A 408 -20.43 11.81 -23.79
C LYS A 408 -20.77 10.37 -24.19
N THR A 409 -21.55 10.18 -25.26
CA THR A 409 -22.09 8.85 -25.63
C THR A 409 -21.97 8.54 -27.11
N SER A 410 -21.32 9.40 -27.90
CA SER A 410 -21.10 9.20 -29.32
C SER A 410 -19.88 9.98 -29.80
N ARG A 411 -19.22 9.49 -30.86
CA ARG A 411 -18.17 10.21 -31.56
C ARG A 411 -18.27 9.94 -33.05
N ASP A 412 -18.23 11.00 -33.83
CA ASP A 412 -18.12 10.91 -35.28
C ASP A 412 -16.69 11.24 -35.67
N LEU A 413 -16.04 10.31 -36.36
CA LEU A 413 -14.64 10.37 -36.72
C LEU A 413 -14.52 10.26 -38.24
N VAL A 414 -13.50 10.92 -38.78
CA VAL A 414 -13.11 10.78 -40.18
C VAL A 414 -11.62 10.47 -40.23
N ALA A 415 -11.28 9.27 -40.70
CA ALA A 415 -9.90 8.85 -40.93
C ALA A 415 -9.47 9.23 -42.36
N ALA A 416 -8.25 9.72 -42.51
CA ALA A 416 -7.63 9.93 -43.82
C ALA A 416 -7.48 8.60 -44.57
N ALA A 417 -7.45 8.69 -45.91
CA ALA A 417 -7.25 7.52 -46.76
C ALA A 417 -5.92 6.81 -46.42
N SER A 418 -5.98 5.51 -46.17
CA SER A 418 -4.82 4.65 -45.92
C SER A 418 -4.90 3.43 -46.84
N PRO A 419 -3.81 3.04 -47.51
CA PRO A 419 -3.77 1.78 -48.27
C PRO A 419 -3.53 0.54 -47.38
N SER A 420 -3.10 0.77 -46.13
CA SER A 420 -2.73 -0.29 -45.17
C SER A 420 -3.73 -0.34 -44.01
N PRO A 421 -4.00 -1.54 -43.45
CA PRO A 421 -4.75 -1.66 -42.20
C PRO A 421 -4.13 -0.86 -41.06
N PHE A 422 -4.96 -0.33 -40.17
CA PHE A 422 -4.52 0.46 -39.03
C PHE A 422 -5.39 0.22 -37.80
N TRP A 423 -4.83 0.44 -36.62
CA TRP A 423 -5.58 0.39 -35.36
C TRP A 423 -6.19 1.76 -35.06
N LEU A 424 -7.53 1.81 -34.96
CA LEU A 424 -8.22 2.93 -34.32
C LEU A 424 -8.20 2.71 -32.81
N VAL A 425 -7.53 3.57 -32.08
CA VAL A 425 -7.41 3.48 -30.62
C VAL A 425 -8.18 4.61 -29.95
N LEU A 426 -9.09 4.23 -29.07
CA LEU A 426 -9.76 5.11 -28.14
C LEU A 426 -9.03 5.02 -26.79
N GLY A 427 -8.25 6.05 -26.46
CA GLY A 427 -7.48 6.19 -25.22
C GLY A 427 -8.32 6.40 -23.96
N GLU A 428 -9.38 5.61 -23.80
CA GLU A 428 -10.20 5.48 -22.59
C GLU A 428 -10.18 4.03 -22.14
N SER A 429 -10.40 3.81 -20.84
CA SER A 429 -10.47 2.47 -20.26
C SER A 429 -11.38 1.54 -21.05
N PHE A 430 -10.89 0.32 -21.27
CA PHE A 430 -11.54 -0.71 -22.06
C PHE A 430 -12.94 -1.00 -21.52
N SER A 431 -13.91 -1.07 -22.44
CA SER A 431 -15.28 -1.41 -22.13
C SER A 431 -16.01 -1.98 -23.34
N ASP A 432 -16.76 -3.06 -23.12
CA ASP A 432 -17.69 -3.62 -24.10
C ASP A 432 -18.89 -2.70 -24.43
N GLY A 433 -18.98 -1.52 -23.80
CA GLY A 433 -20.07 -0.56 -24.00
C GLY A 433 -19.95 0.27 -25.27
N TRP A 434 -18.72 0.58 -25.71
CA TRP A 434 -18.47 1.31 -26.95
C TRP A 434 -18.65 0.38 -28.15
N ARG A 435 -19.31 0.86 -29.21
CA ARG A 435 -19.41 0.13 -30.48
C ARG A 435 -19.03 1.01 -31.66
N LEU A 436 -18.25 0.45 -32.58
CA LEU A 436 -17.85 1.09 -33.83
C LEU A 436 -18.80 0.65 -34.96
N SER A 437 -19.13 1.59 -35.84
CA SER A 437 -19.80 1.31 -37.11
C SER A 437 -19.30 2.23 -38.21
N SER A 438 -19.39 1.78 -39.46
CA SER A 438 -19.12 2.59 -40.65
C SER A 438 -20.17 2.29 -41.71
N ASP A 439 -20.54 3.31 -42.49
CA ASP A 439 -21.41 3.13 -43.66
C ASP A 439 -20.62 2.75 -44.92
N ALA A 440 -19.29 2.90 -44.90
CA ALA A 440 -18.43 2.74 -46.07
C ALA A 440 -17.76 1.35 -46.14
N ILE A 441 -17.38 0.79 -44.99
CA ILE A 441 -16.71 -0.52 -44.89
C ILE A 441 -17.31 -1.34 -43.75
N GLU A 442 -17.10 -2.65 -43.79
CA GLU A 442 -17.39 -3.51 -42.66
C GLU A 442 -16.30 -3.36 -41.58
N VAL A 443 -16.71 -3.12 -40.34
CA VAL A 443 -15.80 -2.97 -39.19
C VAL A 443 -16.24 -3.88 -38.05
N PRO A 444 -15.30 -4.40 -37.23
CA PRO A 444 -15.66 -5.05 -35.98
C PRO A 444 -16.43 -4.07 -35.09
N ALA A 445 -17.64 -4.44 -34.66
CA ALA A 445 -18.42 -3.55 -33.81
C ALA A 445 -17.87 -3.46 -32.38
N ALA A 446 -17.45 -4.61 -31.83
CA ALA A 446 -16.91 -4.69 -30.48
C ALA A 446 -15.43 -4.28 -30.45
N PRO A 447 -14.97 -3.57 -29.42
CA PRO A 447 -13.55 -3.27 -29.23
C PRO A 447 -12.79 -4.51 -28.80
N VAL A 448 -11.47 -4.47 -29.02
CA VAL A 448 -10.50 -5.33 -28.34
C VAL A 448 -9.59 -4.49 -27.45
N LEU A 449 -8.97 -5.12 -26.46
CA LEU A 449 -8.02 -4.45 -25.57
C LEU A 449 -6.74 -4.13 -26.34
N VAL A 450 -6.35 -2.86 -26.37
CA VAL A 450 -5.08 -2.38 -26.96
C VAL A 450 -4.30 -1.60 -25.90
N ASP A 451 -2.98 -1.65 -25.96
CA ASP A 451 -2.06 -0.98 -25.02
C ASP A 451 -2.31 -1.30 -23.54
N GLY A 452 -2.94 -2.45 -23.25
CA GLY A 452 -3.26 -2.90 -21.89
C GLY A 452 -4.40 -2.17 -21.18
N TYR A 453 -4.98 -1.12 -21.78
CA TYR A 453 -6.09 -0.39 -21.16
C TYR A 453 -7.13 0.17 -22.14
N ALA A 454 -6.81 0.34 -23.42
CA ALA A 454 -7.60 1.12 -24.36
C ALA A 454 -8.59 0.26 -25.14
N ASN A 455 -9.60 0.91 -25.72
CA ASN A 455 -10.52 0.28 -26.68
C ASN A 455 -9.91 0.40 -28.09
N GLY A 456 -9.74 -0.71 -28.79
CA GLY A 456 -9.16 -0.73 -30.13
C GLY A 456 -10.00 -1.45 -31.16
N TRP A 457 -9.89 -1.01 -32.41
CA TRP A 457 -10.49 -1.66 -33.58
C TRP A 457 -9.47 -1.73 -34.71
N LEU A 458 -9.26 -2.92 -35.26
CA LEU A 458 -8.46 -3.09 -36.48
C LEU A 458 -9.33 -2.68 -37.67
N ILE A 459 -8.93 -1.60 -38.34
CA ILE A 459 -9.59 -1.06 -39.53
C ILE A 459 -8.83 -1.55 -40.74
N ASP A 460 -9.49 -2.31 -41.62
CA ASP A 460 -8.98 -2.68 -42.92
C ASP A 460 -9.67 -1.83 -44.00
N PRO A 461 -8.99 -0.83 -44.59
CA PRO A 461 -9.56 0.04 -45.60
C PRO A 461 -9.56 -0.60 -47.01
N ALA A 462 -9.21 -1.89 -47.16
CA ALA A 462 -9.03 -2.53 -48.46
C ALA A 462 -10.19 -2.24 -49.45
N GLY A 463 -9.85 -1.60 -50.57
CA GLY A 463 -10.79 -1.28 -51.65
C GLY A 463 -11.60 0.01 -51.46
N HIS A 464 -11.45 0.73 -50.34
CA HIS A 464 -12.07 2.05 -50.14
C HIS A 464 -11.13 3.17 -50.59
N GLU A 465 -11.65 4.09 -51.39
CA GLU A 465 -10.92 5.29 -51.83
C GLU A 465 -11.44 6.54 -51.10
N GLY A 466 -10.53 7.35 -50.55
CA GLY A 466 -10.86 8.62 -49.90
C GLY A 466 -10.99 8.55 -48.37
N GLU A 467 -11.55 9.61 -47.79
CA GLU A 467 -11.76 9.69 -46.32
C GLU A 467 -12.77 8.62 -45.86
N LEU A 468 -12.56 8.08 -44.66
CA LEU A 468 -13.37 7.04 -44.05
C LEU A 468 -14.13 7.58 -42.84
N SER A 469 -15.47 7.59 -42.92
CA SER A 469 -16.34 7.98 -41.81
C SER A 469 -16.58 6.81 -40.85
N LEU A 470 -16.39 7.06 -39.56
CA LEU A 470 -16.48 6.09 -38.48
C LEU A 470 -17.33 6.67 -37.34
N HIS A 471 -18.26 5.88 -36.82
CA HIS A 471 -19.15 6.26 -35.72
C HIS A 471 -18.91 5.37 -34.51
N LEU A 472 -18.63 5.97 -33.36
CA LEU A 472 -18.58 5.30 -32.07
C LEU A 472 -19.83 5.64 -31.27
N GLU A 473 -20.50 4.64 -30.69
CA GLU A 473 -21.66 4.83 -29.81
C GLU A 473 -21.49 4.12 -28.46
N TRP A 474 -21.82 4.80 -27.36
CA TRP A 474 -21.93 4.20 -26.03
C TRP A 474 -23.30 3.57 -25.84
N THR A 475 -23.39 2.28 -26.15
CA THR A 475 -24.66 1.55 -26.19
C THR A 475 -25.36 1.37 -24.83
N PRO A 476 -24.67 1.30 -23.66
CA PRO A 476 -25.35 1.24 -22.36
C PRO A 476 -26.24 2.46 -22.07
N GLN A 477 -26.01 3.61 -22.73
CA GLN A 477 -26.85 4.79 -22.57
C GLN A 477 -28.32 4.49 -22.89
N ARG A 478 -28.61 3.53 -23.78
CA ARG A 478 -29.99 3.15 -24.12
C ARG A 478 -30.76 2.65 -22.90
N ILE A 479 -30.14 1.82 -22.06
CA ILE A 479 -30.75 1.28 -20.85
C ILE A 479 -30.96 2.40 -19.83
N VAL A 480 -29.98 3.29 -19.67
CA VAL A 480 -30.11 4.47 -18.78
C VAL A 480 -31.27 5.35 -19.22
N ARG A 481 -31.41 5.64 -20.52
CA ARG A 481 -32.54 6.43 -21.05
C ARG A 481 -33.89 5.75 -20.74
N ILE A 482 -33.98 4.43 -20.88
CA ILE A 482 -35.19 3.67 -20.51
C ILE A 482 -35.48 3.80 -19.01
N GLY A 483 -34.46 3.62 -18.15
CA GLY A 483 -34.62 3.75 -16.69
C GLY A 483 -35.05 5.15 -16.25
N LEU A 484 -34.50 6.19 -16.88
CA LEU A 484 -34.90 7.57 -16.66
C LEU A 484 -36.35 7.83 -17.10
N LEU A 485 -36.76 7.28 -18.24
CA LEU A 485 -38.14 7.38 -18.71
C LEU A 485 -39.10 6.68 -17.73
N VAL A 486 -38.77 5.47 -17.28
CA VAL A 486 -39.57 4.73 -16.28
C VAL A 486 -39.66 5.52 -14.98
N SER A 487 -38.55 6.11 -14.51
CA SER A 487 -38.54 6.95 -13.30
C SER A 487 -39.40 8.20 -13.46
N LEU A 488 -39.32 8.86 -14.61
CA LEU A 488 -40.15 10.02 -14.94
C LEU A 488 -41.65 9.63 -14.97
N LEU A 489 -41.99 8.50 -15.58
CA LEU A 489 -43.35 7.96 -15.58
C LEU A 489 -43.82 7.62 -14.16
N ALA A 490 -42.94 7.08 -13.30
CA ALA A 490 -43.24 6.83 -11.89
C ALA A 490 -43.48 8.13 -11.12
N VAL A 491 -42.70 9.19 -11.38
CA VAL A 491 -42.93 10.54 -10.81
C VAL A 491 -44.29 11.07 -11.26
N PHE A 492 -44.62 10.99 -12.55
CA PHE A 492 -45.94 11.40 -13.04
C PHE A 492 -47.07 10.57 -12.44
N LEU A 493 -46.87 9.27 -12.24
CA LEU A 493 -47.84 8.42 -11.55
C LEU A 493 -48.01 8.88 -10.09
N CYS A 494 -46.92 9.15 -9.37
CA CYS A 494 -46.96 9.69 -8.01
C CYS A 494 -47.66 11.06 -7.96
N LEU A 495 -47.37 11.96 -8.91
CA LEU A 495 -48.02 13.27 -9.02
C LEU A 495 -49.50 13.13 -9.39
N ALA A 496 -49.85 12.21 -10.29
CA ALA A 496 -51.22 11.91 -10.65
C ALA A 496 -51.98 11.33 -9.45
N LEU A 497 -51.36 10.43 -8.67
CA LEU A 497 -51.91 9.90 -7.42
C LEU A 497 -52.02 10.98 -6.33
N ALA A 498 -51.08 11.92 -6.26
CA ALA A 498 -51.14 13.07 -5.35
C ALA A 498 -52.23 14.08 -5.75
N ARG A 499 -52.38 14.36 -7.05
CA ARG A 499 -53.41 15.26 -7.60
C ARG A 499 -54.80 14.65 -7.63
N ARG A 500 -54.92 13.34 -7.89
CA ARG A 500 -56.14 12.55 -7.65
C ARG A 500 -56.37 12.29 -6.17
N GLY A 501 -55.34 12.45 -5.34
CA GLY A 501 -55.48 12.68 -3.92
C GLY A 501 -56.56 13.72 -3.74
N ARG A 502 -57.69 13.27 -3.18
CA ARG A 502 -59.03 13.85 -3.30
C ARG A 502 -59.05 15.37 -3.48
N ARG A 503 -59.81 15.84 -4.47
CA ARG A 503 -60.44 17.17 -4.40
C ARG A 503 -61.09 17.28 -3.03
N ASP A 504 -60.79 18.36 -2.31
CA ASP A 504 -61.60 18.77 -1.17
C ASP A 504 -63.01 19.03 -1.69
N GLU A 505 -63.88 18.03 -1.57
CA GLU A 505 -65.31 18.25 -1.58
C GLU A 505 -65.60 19.19 -0.40
N GLY A 506 -65.97 20.42 -0.77
CA GLY A 506 -65.87 21.60 0.08
C GLY A 506 -66.72 21.58 1.34
N THR A 507 -66.35 22.53 2.21
CA THR A 507 -67.19 23.20 3.21
C THR A 507 -68.06 22.29 4.09
N GLY A 508 -67.45 21.29 4.74
CA GLY A 508 -67.85 20.97 6.11
C GLY A 508 -67.01 21.84 7.04
N GLU A 509 -67.61 22.58 7.96
CA GLU A 509 -66.87 23.21 9.08
C GLU A 509 -65.83 22.21 9.59
N ALA A 510 -64.56 22.60 9.57
CA ALA A 510 -63.51 21.77 10.12
C ALA A 510 -63.78 21.62 11.62
N ALA A 511 -64.44 20.53 12.00
CA ALA A 511 -64.69 20.21 13.38
C ALA A 511 -63.34 20.16 14.10
N VAL A 512 -63.05 21.17 14.92
CA VAL A 512 -61.87 21.19 15.77
C VAL A 512 -62.09 20.14 16.85
N HIS A 513 -61.62 18.92 16.57
CA HIS A 513 -61.60 17.87 17.57
C HIS A 513 -60.42 18.13 18.50
N LEU A 514 -60.70 18.60 19.71
CA LEU A 514 -59.72 18.60 20.80
C LEU A 514 -59.41 17.13 21.15
N VAL A 515 -58.28 16.63 20.63
CA VAL A 515 -57.83 15.27 20.90
C VAL A 515 -56.97 15.28 22.16
N ASP A 516 -57.43 14.68 23.25
CA ASP A 516 -56.68 14.58 24.50
C ASP A 516 -55.29 13.95 24.26
N PRO A 517 -54.16 14.66 24.46
CA PRO A 517 -52.78 14.16 24.24
C PRO A 517 -52.41 12.89 25.01
N ARG A 518 -53.16 12.55 26.06
CA ARG A 518 -52.86 11.45 26.98
C ARG A 518 -53.55 10.13 26.58
N GLY A 519 -54.60 10.19 25.78
CA GLY A 519 -55.39 9.01 25.37
C GLY A 519 -54.87 8.26 24.14
N GLY A 520 -55.25 6.99 24.03
CA GLY A 520 -55.25 6.26 22.76
C GLY A 520 -56.29 6.86 21.80
N LEU A 521 -56.03 6.76 20.49
CA LEU A 521 -57.00 7.17 19.48
C LEU A 521 -57.10 6.04 18.45
N ALA A 522 -58.25 5.38 18.38
CA ALA A 522 -58.49 4.36 17.37
C ALA A 522 -58.53 5.02 15.99
N VAL A 523 -57.58 4.63 15.15
CA VAL A 523 -57.40 5.16 13.80
C VAL A 523 -58.13 4.30 12.77
N THR A 524 -58.21 2.99 13.00
CA THR A 524 -58.94 2.05 12.11
C THR A 524 -59.61 0.93 12.93
N GLY A 525 -60.49 0.15 12.30
CA GLY A 525 -61.06 -1.05 12.92
C GLY A 525 -60.00 -2.13 13.19
N ASN A 526 -60.23 -2.96 14.21
CA ASN A 526 -59.25 -3.95 14.72
C ASN A 526 -58.65 -4.87 13.65
N ARG A 527 -59.43 -5.31 12.64
CA ARG A 527 -58.95 -6.17 11.55
C ARG A 527 -57.96 -5.44 10.63
N THR A 528 -58.27 -4.20 10.28
CA THR A 528 -57.40 -3.35 9.44
C THR A 528 -56.13 -2.97 10.19
N ALA A 529 -56.22 -2.65 11.48
CA ALA A 529 -55.07 -2.37 12.33
C ALA A 529 -54.12 -3.57 12.42
N ALA A 530 -54.66 -4.79 12.59
CA ALA A 530 -53.87 -6.02 12.61
C ALA A 530 -53.18 -6.28 11.26
N MET A 531 -53.90 -6.13 10.14
CA MET A 531 -53.34 -6.32 8.79
C MET A 531 -52.19 -5.34 8.50
N VAL A 532 -52.36 -4.05 8.84
CA VAL A 532 -51.29 -3.05 8.68
C VAL A 532 -50.10 -3.36 9.58
N GLY A 533 -50.34 -3.82 10.82
CA GLY A 533 -49.28 -4.28 11.72
C GLY A 533 -48.48 -5.45 11.16
N VAL A 534 -49.14 -6.44 10.53
CA VAL A 534 -48.48 -7.59 9.89
C VAL A 534 -47.64 -7.16 8.69
N VAL A 535 -48.19 -6.32 7.80
CA VAL A 535 -47.43 -5.81 6.63
C VAL A 535 -46.21 -5.01 7.08
N PHE A 536 -46.37 -4.19 8.13
CA PHE A 536 -45.26 -3.44 8.71
C PHE A 536 -44.21 -4.36 9.34
N ALA A 537 -44.61 -5.41 10.05
CA ALA A 537 -43.69 -6.41 10.60
C ALA A 537 -42.86 -7.09 9.50
N VAL A 538 -43.49 -7.47 8.37
CA VAL A 538 -42.78 -8.09 7.24
C VAL A 538 -41.73 -7.15 6.65
N GLY A 539 -42.09 -5.87 6.43
CA GLY A 539 -41.13 -4.87 5.96
C GLY A 539 -40.03 -4.52 6.98
N ALA A 540 -40.35 -4.54 8.28
CA ALA A 540 -39.36 -4.34 9.33
C ALA A 540 -38.37 -5.51 9.42
N TRP A 541 -38.82 -6.74 9.16
CA TRP A 541 -37.99 -7.94 9.23
C TRP A 541 -36.84 -7.91 8.21
N SER A 542 -37.08 -7.44 6.99
CA SER A 542 -36.01 -7.29 5.98
C SER A 542 -34.96 -6.22 6.35
N ASN A 543 -35.25 -5.36 7.31
CA ASN A 543 -34.36 -4.29 7.78
C ASN A 543 -33.71 -4.60 9.14
N LEU A 544 -34.07 -5.71 9.80
CA LEU A 544 -33.57 -6.08 11.14
C LEU A 544 -33.05 -7.53 11.18
N PRO A 545 -32.04 -7.89 10.36
CA PRO A 545 -31.53 -9.26 10.31
C PRO A 545 -30.90 -9.71 11.63
N ALA A 546 -30.26 -8.80 12.37
CA ALA A 546 -29.63 -9.11 13.66
C ALA A 546 -30.65 -9.36 14.78
N TRP A 547 -31.78 -8.62 14.79
CA TRP A 547 -32.81 -8.69 15.84
C TRP A 547 -34.19 -9.04 15.24
N PRO A 548 -34.38 -10.26 14.71
CA PRO A 548 -35.59 -10.63 13.98
C PRO A 548 -36.85 -10.56 14.86
N MET A 549 -36.72 -10.75 16.17
CA MET A 549 -37.83 -10.66 17.13
C MET A 549 -38.32 -9.23 17.37
N ALA A 550 -37.56 -8.19 17.00
CA ALA A 550 -37.99 -6.80 17.14
C ALA A 550 -39.04 -6.41 16.07
N ALA A 551 -38.99 -7.03 14.88
CA ALA A 551 -39.95 -6.79 13.80
C ALA A 551 -41.42 -7.15 14.17
N PRO A 552 -41.74 -8.33 14.72
CA PRO A 552 -43.11 -8.64 15.15
C PRO A 552 -43.55 -7.77 16.33
N LEU A 553 -42.65 -7.41 17.26
CA LEU A 553 -42.96 -6.50 18.37
C LEU A 553 -43.34 -5.10 17.85
N LEU A 554 -42.61 -4.58 16.86
CA LEU A 554 -42.93 -3.32 16.17
C LEU A 554 -44.27 -3.40 15.43
N GLY A 555 -44.55 -4.50 14.73
CA GLY A 555 -45.83 -4.72 14.07
C GLY A 555 -47.01 -4.77 15.04
N VAL A 556 -46.85 -5.44 16.19
CA VAL A 556 -47.85 -5.48 17.26
C VAL A 556 -48.05 -4.09 17.87
N ALA A 557 -46.96 -3.38 18.19
CA ALA A 557 -47.03 -2.01 18.71
C ALA A 557 -47.79 -1.09 17.74
N MET A 558 -47.46 -1.15 16.44
CA MET A 558 -48.14 -0.41 15.38
C MET A 558 -49.63 -0.76 15.31
N GLY A 559 -49.98 -2.05 15.32
CA GLY A 559 -51.37 -2.51 15.30
C GLY A 559 -52.17 -2.07 16.53
N LEU A 560 -51.60 -2.16 17.73
CA LEU A 560 -52.24 -1.73 18.98
C LEU A 560 -52.46 -0.22 19.03
N VAL A 561 -51.51 0.55 18.53
CA VAL A 561 -51.61 2.01 18.42
C VAL A 561 -52.68 2.40 17.40
N LEU A 562 -52.73 1.73 16.24
CA LEU A 562 -53.78 1.94 15.22
C LEU A 562 -55.18 1.55 15.72
N ALA A 563 -55.28 0.53 16.57
CA ALA A 563 -56.52 0.11 17.21
C ALA A 563 -56.93 1.01 18.40
N GLY A 564 -56.12 2.02 18.76
CA GLY A 564 -56.39 2.91 19.88
C GLY A 564 -56.23 2.28 21.26
N ARG A 565 -55.63 1.08 21.33
CA ARG A 565 -55.42 0.33 22.58
C ARG A 565 -54.17 0.75 23.35
N CYS A 566 -53.27 1.48 22.70
CA CYS A 566 -52.06 2.03 23.30
C CYS A 566 -52.02 3.56 23.19
N TRP A 567 -51.18 4.16 24.03
CA TRP A 567 -50.94 5.60 23.97
C TRP A 567 -50.40 5.99 22.58
N ARG A 568 -51.04 6.95 21.92
CA ARG A 568 -50.73 7.30 20.53
C ARG A 568 -49.32 7.88 20.31
N ARG A 569 -48.64 8.29 21.39
CA ARG A 569 -47.28 8.83 21.33
C ARG A 569 -46.20 7.78 21.57
N ILE A 570 -46.57 6.50 21.73
CA ILE A 570 -45.59 5.44 22.02
C ILE A 570 -44.57 5.26 20.90
N LEU A 571 -44.98 5.28 19.62
CA LEU A 571 -44.08 5.14 18.47
C LEU A 571 -43.09 6.31 18.32
N PRO A 572 -43.50 7.59 18.36
CA PRO A 572 -42.54 8.70 18.30
C PRO A 572 -41.68 8.78 19.56
N LEU A 573 -42.23 8.47 20.75
CA LEU A 573 -41.43 8.38 21.97
C LEU A 573 -40.36 7.30 21.86
N LEU A 574 -40.74 6.10 21.38
CA LEU A 574 -39.82 4.99 21.18
C LEU A 574 -38.74 5.36 20.15
N ALA A 575 -39.11 6.03 19.05
CA ALA A 575 -38.15 6.54 18.08
C ALA A 575 -37.13 7.49 18.72
N THR A 576 -37.59 8.48 19.49
CA THR A 576 -36.72 9.44 20.18
C THR A 576 -35.82 8.75 21.22
N VAL A 577 -36.40 7.87 22.04
CA VAL A 577 -35.65 7.15 23.08
C VAL A 577 -34.59 6.25 22.46
N LEU A 578 -34.94 5.44 21.47
CA LEU A 578 -33.99 4.55 20.79
C LEU A 578 -32.85 5.33 20.13
N MET A 579 -33.15 6.42 19.42
CA MET A 579 -32.12 7.25 18.79
C MET A 579 -31.22 7.92 19.84
N ALA A 580 -31.82 8.45 20.92
CA ALA A 580 -31.07 9.03 22.02
C ALA A 580 -30.19 7.98 22.72
N THR A 581 -30.69 6.75 22.92
CA THR A 581 -29.91 5.64 23.48
C THR A 581 -28.75 5.26 22.56
N ALA A 582 -28.98 5.11 21.26
CA ALA A 582 -27.91 4.81 20.31
C ALA A 582 -26.81 5.88 20.35
N ALA A 583 -27.19 7.16 20.27
CA ALA A 583 -26.24 8.27 20.32
C ALA A 583 -25.51 8.34 21.68
N LEU A 584 -26.22 8.15 22.79
CA LEU A 584 -25.63 8.17 24.13
C LEU A 584 -24.63 7.02 24.32
N MET A 585 -24.95 5.82 23.85
CA MET A 585 -24.05 4.66 23.93
C MET A 585 -22.79 4.87 23.10
N VAL A 586 -22.90 5.44 21.89
CA VAL A 586 -21.76 5.84 21.07
C VAL A 586 -20.88 6.84 21.82
N VAL A 587 -21.47 7.87 22.43
CA VAL A 587 -20.72 8.88 23.21
C VAL A 587 -20.06 8.27 24.45
N ILE A 588 -20.78 7.44 25.21
CA ILE A 588 -20.23 6.78 26.41
C ILE A 588 -19.03 5.92 26.03
N ASP A 589 -19.16 5.09 25.00
CA ASP A 589 -18.07 4.22 24.57
C ASP A 589 -16.91 5.02 24.00
N GLN A 590 -17.18 6.08 23.23
CA GLN A 590 -16.12 6.96 22.72
C GLN A 590 -15.35 7.65 23.86
N VAL A 591 -16.03 8.12 24.91
CA VAL A 591 -15.39 8.77 26.06
C VAL A 591 -14.62 7.77 26.91
N ARG A 592 -15.19 6.58 27.12
CA ARG A 592 -14.63 5.53 27.98
C ARG A 592 -13.43 4.84 27.35
N PHE A 593 -13.55 4.46 26.08
CA PHE A 593 -12.55 3.66 25.37
C PHE A 593 -11.64 4.48 24.45
N ARG A 594 -11.97 5.76 24.21
CA ARG A 594 -11.17 6.69 23.39
C ARG A 594 -10.79 6.10 22.04
N TYR A 595 -11.76 5.48 21.36
CA TYR A 595 -11.52 4.86 20.05
C TYR A 595 -10.87 5.85 19.07
N PRO A 596 -9.94 5.37 18.22
CA PRO A 596 -9.25 6.19 17.24
C PRO A 596 -10.23 6.80 16.23
N ARG A 597 -9.88 7.98 15.70
CA ARG A 597 -10.71 8.74 14.73
C ARG A 597 -10.23 8.49 13.30
N ASP A 598 -10.34 7.26 12.84
CA ASP A 598 -9.91 6.80 11.52
C ASP A 598 -11.10 6.23 10.71
N PHE A 599 -10.83 5.65 9.54
CA PHE A 599 -11.86 5.11 8.65
C PHE A 599 -12.65 3.95 9.25
N ILE A 600 -12.13 3.27 10.27
CA ILE A 600 -12.81 2.15 10.94
C ILE A 600 -13.65 2.61 12.13
N TRP A 601 -13.62 3.89 12.51
CA TRP A 601 -14.37 4.42 13.65
C TRP A 601 -15.84 3.95 13.72
N PRO A 602 -16.62 3.88 12.62
CA PRO A 602 -18.00 3.40 12.67
C PRO A 602 -18.14 1.94 13.14
N THR A 603 -17.17 1.06 12.88
CA THR A 603 -17.27 -0.39 13.16
C THR A 603 -17.21 -0.70 14.66
N PHE A 604 -16.65 0.19 15.49
CA PHE A 604 -16.69 0.05 16.95
C PHE A 604 -18.11 0.14 17.53
N PHE A 605 -19.08 0.62 16.75
CA PHE A 605 -20.45 0.89 17.19
C PHE A 605 -21.51 0.07 16.45
N ASP A 606 -21.12 -0.98 15.72
CA ASP A 606 -22.04 -1.83 14.93
C ASP A 606 -23.22 -2.37 15.76
N GLN A 607 -22.97 -2.69 17.03
CA GLN A 607 -24.00 -3.15 17.95
C GLN A 607 -25.10 -2.09 18.23
N TYR A 608 -24.79 -0.79 18.12
CA TYR A 608 -25.76 0.30 18.32
C TYR A 608 -26.50 0.68 17.04
N HIS A 609 -25.97 0.31 15.87
CA HIS A 609 -26.62 0.54 14.58
C HIS A 609 -28.06 -0.01 14.55
N VAL A 610 -28.26 -1.22 15.08
CA VAL A 610 -29.58 -1.88 15.15
C VAL A 610 -30.59 -1.04 15.93
N ILE A 611 -30.16 -0.37 17.01
CA ILE A 611 -31.00 0.54 17.81
C ILE A 611 -31.41 1.76 16.98
N GLY A 612 -30.50 2.30 16.17
CA GLY A 612 -30.78 3.38 15.23
C GLY A 612 -31.80 3.00 14.16
N VAL A 613 -31.68 1.81 13.57
CA VAL A 613 -32.65 1.28 12.59
C VAL A 613 -34.04 1.13 13.20
N LEU A 614 -34.14 0.63 14.44
CA LEU A 614 -35.42 0.55 15.16
C LEU A 614 -36.08 1.95 15.33
N ALA A 615 -35.29 2.99 15.58
CA ALA A 615 -35.81 4.36 15.67
C ALA A 615 -36.38 4.86 14.34
N VAL A 616 -35.70 4.57 13.22
CA VAL A 616 -36.17 4.92 11.87
C VAL A 616 -37.49 4.19 11.55
N LEU A 617 -37.58 2.91 11.87
CA LEU A 617 -38.81 2.12 11.68
C LEU A 617 -39.96 2.65 12.55
N CYS A 618 -39.71 3.01 13.81
CA CYS A 618 -40.73 3.64 14.66
C CYS A 618 -41.25 4.96 14.07
N THR A 619 -40.36 5.75 13.46
CA THR A 619 -40.71 7.00 12.77
C THR A 619 -41.58 6.74 11.54
N LEU A 620 -41.22 5.73 10.73
CA LEU A 620 -42.01 5.29 9.59
C LEU A 620 -43.41 4.80 10.02
N ALA A 621 -43.48 4.01 11.08
CA ALA A 621 -44.76 3.55 11.65
C ALA A 621 -45.65 4.72 12.09
N GLU A 622 -45.08 5.72 12.76
CA GLU A 622 -45.81 6.93 13.16
C GLU A 622 -46.28 7.76 11.96
N ALA A 623 -45.49 7.85 10.90
CA ALA A 623 -45.87 8.51 9.66
C ALA A 623 -47.09 7.81 9.01
N ILE A 624 -47.06 6.47 8.91
CA ILE A 624 -48.19 5.67 8.41
C ILE A 624 -49.43 5.85 9.30
N ARG A 625 -49.27 5.82 10.63
CA ARG A 625 -50.38 6.03 11.58
C ARG A 625 -51.03 7.40 11.37
N THR A 626 -50.21 8.44 11.26
CA THR A 626 -50.68 9.82 11.05
C THR A 626 -51.43 9.96 9.73
N LEU A 627 -50.95 9.31 8.66
CA LEU A 627 -51.64 9.26 7.37
C LEU A 627 -53.01 8.58 7.45
N LEU A 628 -53.09 7.43 8.14
CA LEU A 628 -54.35 6.71 8.34
C LEU A 628 -55.32 7.47 9.23
N ALA A 629 -54.83 8.14 10.28
CA ALA A 629 -55.65 8.94 11.20
C ALA A 629 -56.35 10.10 10.49
N ARG A 630 -55.65 10.76 9.57
CA ARG A 630 -56.24 11.81 8.73
C ARG A 630 -57.35 11.28 7.81
N ARG A 631 -57.33 10.00 7.44
CA ARG A 631 -58.36 9.39 6.58
C ARG A 631 -59.63 8.98 7.34
N ALA A 632 -59.54 8.69 8.64
CA ALA A 632 -60.64 8.15 9.44
C ALA A 632 -61.62 9.22 10.00
N VAL A 633 -61.22 10.49 10.08
CA VAL A 633 -61.98 11.59 10.75
C VAL A 633 -63.09 12.22 9.87
N ARG A 634 -63.37 11.73 8.65
CA ARG A 634 -64.51 12.19 7.82
C ARG A 634 -65.73 11.27 8.02
N PRO A 635 -66.90 11.74 8.54
CA PRO A 635 -68.09 10.90 8.69
C PRO A 635 -68.88 10.76 7.39
N ALA A 636 -69.57 9.62 7.27
CA ALA A 636 -70.50 9.28 6.21
C ALA A 636 -71.86 10.00 6.35
N GLY A 637 -72.36 10.52 5.21
CA GLY A 637 -73.76 10.72 4.80
C GLY A 637 -74.86 11.10 5.80
N HIS A 638 -75.57 12.20 5.50
CA HIS A 638 -76.92 12.53 6.02
C HIS A 638 -77.94 11.37 5.81
N PRO A 639 -78.91 11.18 6.73
CA PRO A 639 -80.00 10.22 6.55
C PRO A 639 -81.06 10.74 5.54
N PRO A 640 -81.86 9.86 4.92
CA PRO A 640 -82.81 10.24 3.88
C PRO A 640 -84.08 10.85 4.49
N GLU A 641 -84.56 11.96 3.93
CA GLU A 641 -85.90 12.49 4.17
C GLU A 641 -86.96 11.50 3.63
N ARG A 642 -87.96 11.18 4.45
CA ARG A 642 -89.23 10.56 4.01
C ARG A 642 -90.19 11.67 3.58
N GLN A 643 -90.93 11.36 2.50
CA GLN A 643 -91.93 12.17 1.78
C GLN A 643 -92.83 13.05 2.63
#